data_AF-G4WV83-F1
#
_entry.id   AF-G4WV83-F1
#
_cell.length_a   1.000
_cell.length_b   1.000
_cell.length_c   1.000
_cell.angle_alpha   90.00
_cell.angle_beta   90.00
_cell.angle_gamma   90.00
#
_symmetry.space_group_name_H-M   'P 1'
#
loop_
_entity.id
_entity.type
_entity.pdbx_description
1 polymer ?
#
loop_
_entity_poly.entity_id
_entity_poly.type
_entity_poly.pdbx_seq_one_letter_code
_entity_poly.pdbx_strand_id
1 'polypeptide(L)'
;MRERATQVVPTAAGTPWLGFVVYPDQTLVKARKVRHGSRHLGAQYEAWRSGEISFAEFDASVQGWINHVRHADTWGLRQHVLAPFELPPGARMAHARRGR
;
A
#
# COMPACT_ATOMS: atom_id res chain seq x y z
N MET A 1 13.40 20.51 20.61
CA MET A 1 11.96 20.47 20.97
C MET A 1 11.15 20.91 19.74
N ARG A 2 10.26 20.08 19.17
CA ARG A 2 9.39 20.52 18.06
C ARG A 2 8.08 21.07 18.62
N GLU A 3 8.04 22.38 18.87
CA GLU A 3 6.89 23.12 19.42
C GLU A 3 5.65 23.17 18.49
N ARG A 4 5.66 22.51 17.33
CA ARG A 4 4.54 22.50 16.36
C ARG A 4 3.93 21.11 16.12
N ALA A 5 4.21 20.13 16.98
CA ALA A 5 3.76 18.76 16.75
C ALA A 5 2.24 18.56 16.91
N THR A 6 1.59 19.37 17.75
CA THR A 6 0.17 19.28 18.05
C THR A 6 -0.55 20.48 17.42
N GLN A 7 -1.37 20.22 16.41
CA GLN A 7 -2.23 21.22 15.77
C GLN A 7 -3.68 20.77 15.86
N VAL A 8 -4.56 21.67 16.31
CA VAL A 8 -6.01 21.48 16.21
C VAL A 8 -6.42 21.97 14.83
N VAL A 9 -6.95 21.07 14.01
CA VAL A 9 -7.44 21.37 12.67
C VAL A 9 -8.86 20.85 12.52
N PRO A 10 -9.74 21.53 11.75
CA PRO A 10 -11.03 20.97 11.40
C PRO A 10 -10.86 19.59 10.75
N THR A 11 -11.67 18.61 11.16
CA THR A 11 -11.58 17.24 10.62
C THR A 11 -11.86 17.18 9.11
N ALA A 12 -12.66 18.11 8.59
CA ALA A 12 -12.90 18.28 7.15
C ALA A 12 -11.63 18.61 6.35
N ALA A 13 -10.59 19.16 6.98
CA ALA A 13 -9.30 19.41 6.33
C ALA A 13 -8.42 18.14 6.21
N GLY A 14 -8.84 17.04 6.83
CA GLY A 14 -8.11 15.78 6.86
C GLY A 14 -6.95 15.79 7.87
N THR A 15 -6.93 14.80 8.75
CA THR A 15 -5.89 14.71 9.79
C THR A 15 -4.76 13.78 9.34
N PRO A 16 -3.52 14.28 9.21
CA PRO A 16 -2.38 13.44 8.84
C PRO A 16 -1.98 12.51 10.00
N TRP A 17 -2.01 11.20 9.78
CA TRP A 17 -1.64 10.22 10.82
C TRP A 17 -0.95 8.99 10.23
N LEU A 18 0.25 8.64 10.73
CA LEU A 18 1.06 7.46 10.35
C LEU A 18 1.24 7.14 8.85
N GLY A 19 1.09 8.14 7.97
CA GLY A 19 1.18 7.94 6.52
C GLY A 19 -0.15 7.98 5.78
N PHE A 20 -1.24 8.20 6.51
CA PHE A 20 -2.59 8.40 6.03
C PHE A 20 -3.03 9.86 6.19
N VAL A 21 -4.17 10.17 5.59
CA VAL A 21 -4.97 11.37 5.82
C VAL A 21 -6.39 10.89 6.14
N VAL A 22 -6.83 11.10 7.36
CA VAL A 22 -8.13 10.62 7.86
C VAL A 22 -9.14 11.75 7.74
N TYR A 23 -10.23 11.50 7.02
CA TYR A 23 -11.44 12.32 6.96
C TYR A 23 -12.56 11.63 7.75
N PRO A 24 -13.67 12.33 8.05
CA PRO A 24 -14.82 11.73 8.73
C PRO A 24 -15.44 10.55 7.95
N ASP A 25 -15.38 10.58 6.63
CA ASP A 25 -16.06 9.66 5.70
C ASP A 25 -15.12 8.73 4.94
N GLN A 26 -13.82 9.04 4.90
CA GLN A 26 -12.83 8.26 4.16
C GLN A 26 -11.43 8.41 4.76
N THR A 27 -10.57 7.43 4.52
CA THR A 27 -9.15 7.48 4.85
C THR A 27 -8.32 7.32 3.58
N LEU A 28 -7.46 8.30 3.30
CA LEU A 28 -6.55 8.26 2.17
C LEU A 28 -5.16 7.84 2.62
N VAL A 29 -4.41 7.15 1.76
CA VAL A 29 -2.98 6.92 1.95
C VAL A 29 -2.18 8.05 1.29
N LYS A 30 -1.12 8.54 1.95
CA LYS A 30 -0.30 9.63 1.37
C LYS A 30 0.37 9.15 0.09
N ALA A 31 0.26 9.96 -0.97
CA ALA A 31 0.80 9.62 -2.29
C ALA A 31 2.29 9.24 -2.28
N ARG A 32 3.11 9.84 -1.40
CA ARG A 32 4.53 9.46 -1.24
C ARG A 32 4.73 8.01 -0.77
N LYS A 33 3.85 7.51 0.11
CA LYS A 33 3.89 6.12 0.62
C LYS A 33 3.48 5.15 -0.48
N VAL A 34 2.48 5.52 -1.27
CA VAL A 34 2.07 4.76 -2.47
C VAL A 34 3.21 4.67 -3.48
N ARG A 35 3.80 5.80 -3.87
CA ARG A 35 4.92 5.83 -4.83
C ARG A 35 6.11 5.01 -4.35
N HIS A 36 6.48 5.13 -3.09
CA HIS A 36 7.56 4.36 -2.50
C HIS A 36 7.24 2.85 -2.51
N GLY A 37 6.05 2.46 -2.02
CA GLY A 37 5.63 1.06 -2.02
C GLY A 37 5.54 0.46 -3.41
N SER A 38 5.00 1.20 -4.39
CA SER A 38 4.87 0.73 -5.78
C SER A 38 6.24 0.50 -6.42
N ARG A 39 7.20 1.41 -6.20
CA ARG A 39 8.58 1.24 -6.68
C ARG A 39 9.28 0.05 -6.04
N HIS A 40 9.09 -0.13 -4.73
CA HIS A 40 9.67 -1.26 -4.01
C HIS A 40 9.10 -2.59 -4.50
N LEU A 41 7.77 -2.68 -4.68
CA LEU A 41 7.14 -3.88 -5.24
C LEU A 41 7.60 -4.16 -6.67
N GLY A 42 7.78 -3.12 -7.50
CA GLY A 42 8.37 -3.27 -8.84
C GLY A 42 9.78 -3.86 -8.79
N ALA A 43 10.64 -3.37 -7.90
CA ALA A 43 11.99 -3.92 -7.74
C ALA A 43 11.98 -5.39 -7.25
N GLN A 44 11.12 -5.73 -6.29
CA GLN A 44 10.95 -7.11 -5.82
C GLN A 44 10.40 -8.02 -6.92
N TYR A 45 9.50 -7.51 -7.77
CA TYR A 45 8.98 -8.26 -8.90
C TYR A 45 10.09 -8.59 -9.91
N GLU A 46 10.93 -7.61 -10.28
CA GLU A 46 12.08 -7.85 -11.16
C GLU A 46 13.08 -8.84 -10.55
N ALA A 47 13.40 -8.70 -9.25
CA ALA A 47 14.27 -9.62 -8.54
C ALA A 47 13.70 -11.06 -8.50
N TRP A 48 12.39 -11.21 -8.37
CA TRP A 48 11.74 -12.51 -8.47
C TRP A 48 11.82 -13.07 -9.91
N ARG A 49 11.57 -12.22 -10.92
CA ARG A 49 11.65 -12.60 -12.34
C ARG A 49 13.07 -12.99 -12.77
N SER A 50 14.10 -12.41 -12.17
CA SER A 50 15.51 -12.78 -12.39
C SER A 50 15.97 -14.00 -11.56
N GLY A 51 15.16 -14.44 -10.61
CA GLY A 51 15.48 -15.57 -9.71
C GLY A 51 16.36 -15.20 -8.53
N GLU A 52 16.57 -13.92 -8.26
CA GLU A 52 17.33 -13.43 -7.08
C GLU A 52 16.58 -13.65 -5.77
N ILE A 53 15.24 -13.62 -5.82
CA ILE A 53 14.37 -13.95 -4.68
C ILE A 53 13.32 -14.99 -5.08
N SER A 54 12.85 -15.75 -4.10
CA SER A 54 11.75 -16.70 -4.28
C SER A 54 10.41 -15.99 -4.47
N PHE A 55 9.44 -16.70 -5.07
CA PHE A 55 8.06 -16.22 -5.14
C PHE A 55 7.47 -15.92 -3.74
N ALA A 56 7.86 -16.71 -2.73
CA ALA A 56 7.39 -16.51 -1.36
C ALA A 56 7.87 -15.18 -0.75
N GLU A 57 9.09 -14.76 -1.05
CA GLU A 57 9.64 -13.46 -0.61
C GLU A 57 8.93 -12.30 -1.31
N PHE A 58 8.65 -12.43 -2.60
CA PHE A 58 7.84 -11.47 -3.35
C PHE A 58 6.41 -11.39 -2.80
N ASP A 59 5.73 -12.52 -2.61
CA ASP A 59 4.37 -12.56 -2.05
C ASP A 59 4.34 -11.96 -0.63
N ALA A 60 5.32 -12.25 0.23
CA ALA A 60 5.42 -11.64 1.55
C ALA A 60 5.52 -10.11 1.48
N SER A 61 6.25 -9.57 0.50
CA SER A 61 6.38 -8.12 0.26
C SER A 61 5.04 -7.51 -0.17
N VAL A 62 4.31 -8.20 -1.05
CA VAL A 62 2.96 -7.85 -1.48
C VAL A 62 1.99 -7.87 -0.29
N GLN A 63 1.99 -8.93 0.52
CA GLN A 63 1.13 -9.05 1.71
C GLN A 63 1.40 -7.91 2.69
N GLY A 64 2.68 -7.58 2.94
CA GLY A 64 3.07 -6.47 3.81
C GLY A 64 2.54 -5.13 3.31
N TRP A 65 2.63 -4.87 2.00
CA TRP A 65 2.09 -3.65 1.39
C TRP A 65 0.56 -3.60 1.48
N ILE A 66 -0.13 -4.69 1.13
CA ILE A 66 -1.60 -4.79 1.26
C ILE A 66 -2.03 -4.56 2.70
N ASN A 67 -1.35 -5.18 3.67
CA ASN A 67 -1.64 -5.03 5.10
C ASN A 67 -1.46 -3.59 5.59
N HIS A 68 -0.51 -2.84 5.01
CA HIS A 68 -0.38 -1.42 5.31
C HIS A 68 -1.54 -0.61 4.71
N VAL A 69 -1.82 -0.75 3.42
CA VAL A 69 -2.76 0.13 2.71
C VAL A 69 -4.23 -0.22 2.92
N ARG A 70 -4.55 -1.44 3.39
CA ARG A 70 -5.95 -1.87 3.66
C ARG A 70 -6.68 -1.04 4.72
N HIS A 71 -5.94 -0.27 5.53
CA HIS A 71 -6.48 0.63 6.54
C HIS A 71 -6.98 1.97 5.96
N ALA A 72 -7.00 2.09 4.64
CA ALA A 72 -7.45 3.25 3.88
C ALA A 72 -8.30 2.78 2.70
N ASP A 73 -9.06 3.71 2.11
CA ASP A 73 -9.91 3.50 0.93
C ASP A 73 -9.06 3.31 -0.33
N THR A 74 -8.44 2.14 -0.40
CA THR A 74 -7.38 1.82 -1.37
C THR A 74 -7.75 0.66 -2.27
N TRP A 75 -9.03 0.32 -2.40
CA TRP A 75 -9.46 -0.77 -3.28
C TRP A 75 -8.96 -0.59 -4.72
N GLY A 76 -9.35 0.52 -5.38
CA GLY A 76 -8.93 0.81 -6.75
C GLY A 76 -7.41 0.99 -6.87
N LEU A 77 -6.78 1.56 -5.83
CA LEU A 77 -5.33 1.71 -5.78
C LEU A 77 -4.61 0.36 -5.75
N ARG A 78 -5.06 -0.58 -4.92
CA ARG A 78 -4.49 -1.94 -4.84
C ARG A 78 -4.62 -2.65 -6.17
N GLN A 79 -5.77 -2.55 -6.83
CA GLN A 79 -5.96 -3.13 -8.16
C GLN A 79 -4.98 -2.52 -9.18
N HIS A 80 -4.83 -1.19 -9.20
CA HIS A 80 -3.94 -0.51 -10.13
C HIS A 80 -2.46 -0.86 -9.92
N VAL A 81 -1.99 -0.89 -8.66
CA VAL A 81 -0.59 -1.17 -8.34
C VAL A 81 -0.21 -2.63 -8.60
N LEU A 82 -1.15 -3.57 -8.38
CA LEU A 82 -0.87 -5.00 -8.54
C LEU A 82 -1.14 -5.54 -9.96
N ALA A 83 -1.90 -4.80 -10.77
CA ALA A 83 -2.24 -5.20 -12.15
C ALA A 83 -1.03 -5.55 -13.05
N PRO A 84 0.14 -4.90 -12.94
CA PRO A 84 1.29 -5.22 -13.79
C PRO A 84 2.01 -6.54 -13.45
N PHE A 85 1.72 -7.18 -12.31
CA PHE A 85 2.47 -8.34 -11.84
C PHE A 85 1.88 -9.65 -12.40
N GLU A 86 2.63 -10.31 -13.28
CA GLU A 86 2.26 -11.62 -13.82
C GLU A 86 2.66 -12.73 -12.85
N LEU A 87 1.72 -13.61 -12.52
CA LEU A 87 1.94 -14.70 -11.57
C LEU A 87 2.24 -16.02 -12.27
N PRO A 88 3.02 -16.91 -11.64
CA PRO A 88 3.23 -18.24 -12.19
C PRO A 88 1.90 -19.03 -12.18
N PRO A 89 1.72 -19.98 -13.11
CA PRO A 89 0.51 -20.79 -13.17
C PRO A 89 0.18 -21.44 -11.82
N GLY A 90 -1.07 -21.30 -11.36
CA GLY A 90 -1.52 -21.86 -10.08
C GLY A 90 -1.18 -21.00 -8.85
N ALA A 91 -0.33 -19.98 -8.97
CA ALA A 91 -0.13 -19.01 -7.90
C ALA A 91 -1.27 -18.00 -7.85
N ARG A 92 -1.71 -17.66 -6.64
CA ARG A 92 -2.70 -16.61 -6.40
C ARG A 92 -2.11 -15.61 -5.43
N MET A 93 -2.02 -14.36 -5.87
CA MET A 93 -1.85 -13.26 -4.92
C MET A 93 -3.09 -13.19 -4.04
N ALA A 94 -2.94 -12.75 -2.79
CA ALA A 94 -4.10 -12.40 -1.98
C ALA A 94 -4.86 -11.26 -2.68
N HIS A 95 -5.88 -11.62 -3.44
CA HIS A 95 -6.78 -10.66 -4.03
C HIS A 95 -7.37 -9.85 -2.88
N ALA A 96 -7.35 -8.53 -3.04
CA ALA A 96 -8.07 -7.63 -2.17
C ALA A 96 -9.47 -8.22 -1.95
N ARG A 97 -9.74 -8.72 -0.76
CA ARG A 97 -11.12 -8.98 -0.34
C ARG A 97 -11.75 -7.60 -0.13
N ARG A 98 -12.99 -7.44 -0.58
CA ARG A 98 -13.78 -6.23 -0.33
C ARG A 98 -13.94 -6.11 1.19
N GLY A 99 -13.05 -5.33 1.82
CA GLY A 99 -13.21 -4.91 3.21
C GLY A 99 -14.26 -3.81 3.22
N ARG A 100 -15.26 -3.97 4.07
CA ARG A 100 -16.18 -2.89 4.43
C ARG A 100 -15.41 -1.71 5.01
#